data_AF-A0A679K377-F1
#
_entry.id   AF-A0A679K377-F1
#
_cell.length_a   1.000
_cell.length_b   1.000
_cell.length_c   1.000
_cell.angle_alpha   90.00
_cell.angle_beta   90.00
_cell.angle_gamma   90.00
#
_symmetry.space_group_name_H-M   'P 1'
#
loop_
_entity.id
_entity.type
_entity.pdbx_description
1 polymer ?
#
loop_
_entity_poly.entity_id
_entity_poly.type
_entity_poly.pdbx_seq_one_letter_code
_entity_poly.pdbx_strand_id
1 'polypeptide(L)'
;MSLGRQKGLGSLIGAIAASMAFGSMVWGSTSWEAAAAEPPEDIVGTTRAAVATARLTPRDTGSRYGQALGASELCTGAKVTDKASALPALYADAELEEFKAQQKKIYDAWIRVKHCVREEDPNQCKVIIDESCAAALTEIGPKGTAFPGLLEFSRP
;
A
#
# COMPACT_ATOMS: atom_id res chain seq x y z
N MET A 1 -12.88 -61.43 -7.52
CA MET A 1 -11.82 -60.74 -6.76
C MET A 1 -12.29 -60.60 -5.31
N SER A 2 -12.13 -61.67 -4.52
CA SER A 2 -11.28 -61.74 -3.31
C SER A 2 -11.67 -60.72 -2.22
N LEU A 3 -12.63 -61.03 -1.33
CA LEU A 3 -12.47 -61.69 -0.01
C LEU A 3 -11.57 -60.90 0.96
N GLY A 4 -12.18 -60.38 2.03
CA GLY A 4 -11.48 -59.80 3.18
C GLY A 4 -10.79 -60.84 4.06
N ARG A 5 -9.99 -60.39 5.04
CA ARG A 5 -9.62 -61.16 6.24
C ARG A 5 -8.94 -60.30 7.31
N GLN A 6 -9.54 -60.26 8.49
CA GLN A 6 -8.86 -59.99 9.77
C GLN A 6 -7.83 -61.08 10.10
N LYS A 7 -6.75 -60.67 10.80
CA LYS A 7 -5.97 -61.37 11.86
C LYS A 7 -4.57 -60.74 11.84
N GLY A 8 -3.97 -60.26 12.92
CA GLY A 8 -3.97 -60.72 14.31
C GLY A 8 -2.50 -60.86 14.75
N LEU A 9 -2.28 -61.04 16.06
CA LEU A 9 -0.99 -61.18 16.77
C LEU A 9 -0.19 -59.88 16.91
N GLY A 10 0.40 -59.54 18.05
CA GLY A 10 0.56 -60.18 19.36
C GLY A 10 1.46 -59.24 20.17
N SER A 11 1.03 -58.79 21.34
CA SER A 11 1.61 -59.18 22.64
C SER A 11 3.14 -59.29 22.66
N LEU A 12 3.78 -58.45 23.49
CA LEU A 12 4.83 -58.77 24.49
C LEU A 12 5.55 -57.45 24.87
N ILE A 13 5.27 -56.93 26.06
CA ILE A 13 6.19 -56.92 27.21
C ILE A 13 7.49 -56.12 26.96
N GLY A 14 7.55 -54.95 27.61
CA GLY A 14 8.66 -54.58 28.48
C GLY A 14 9.95 -54.07 27.84
N ALA A 15 10.25 -52.79 28.06
CA ALA A 15 11.45 -52.39 28.79
C ALA A 15 11.42 -50.88 29.03
N ILE A 16 11.36 -50.50 30.30
CA ILE A 16 11.88 -49.23 30.81
C ILE A 16 13.39 -49.27 30.60
N ALA A 17 13.98 -48.25 29.99
CA ALA A 17 15.22 -47.60 30.48
C ALA A 17 15.75 -46.53 29.53
N ALA A 18 16.35 -45.54 30.18
CA ALA A 18 17.44 -44.69 29.71
C ALA A 18 17.08 -43.49 28.83
N SER A 19 16.81 -42.39 29.52
CA SER A 19 17.22 -41.03 29.17
C SER A 19 18.57 -41.00 28.45
N MET A 20 18.61 -40.42 27.25
CA MET A 20 19.74 -39.63 26.78
C MET A 20 19.23 -38.45 25.96
N ALA A 21 19.68 -37.27 26.34
CA ALA A 21 19.39 -36.01 25.71
C ALA A 21 19.77 -36.05 24.22
N PHE A 22 18.77 -35.88 23.35
CA PHE A 22 18.97 -35.37 22.00
C PHE A 22 18.30 -34.00 21.94
N GLY A 23 19.13 -32.97 22.10
CA GLY A 23 18.78 -31.62 21.72
C GLY A 23 18.53 -31.58 20.22
N SER A 24 17.26 -31.58 19.85
CA SER A 24 16.78 -31.27 18.51
C SER A 24 15.35 -30.80 18.68
N MET A 25 15.13 -29.48 18.73
CA MET A 25 13.85 -28.93 18.37
C MET A 25 13.99 -27.47 17.95
N VAL A 26 13.44 -27.21 16.76
CA VAL A 26 13.10 -25.91 16.20
C VAL A 26 14.28 -25.12 15.63
N TRP A 27 14.79 -25.58 14.48
CA TRP A 27 15.09 -24.63 13.40
C TRP A 27 13.76 -24.00 12.98
N GLY A 28 13.42 -22.90 13.65
CA GLY A 28 12.35 -22.02 13.25
C GLY A 28 12.78 -21.28 12.00
N SER A 29 12.21 -21.68 10.87
CA SER A 29 12.15 -20.87 9.67
C SER A 29 11.52 -19.52 10.03
N THR A 30 12.33 -18.49 10.27
CA THR A 30 11.82 -17.12 10.23
C THR A 30 11.65 -16.75 8.78
N SER A 31 10.46 -17.04 8.25
CA SER A 31 9.94 -16.42 7.05
C SER A 31 10.06 -14.91 7.23
N TRP A 32 11.04 -14.33 6.56
CA TRP A 32 11.11 -12.91 6.28
C TRP A 32 10.02 -12.62 5.24
N GLU A 33 8.77 -12.75 5.67
CA GLU A 33 7.66 -12.17 4.95
C GLU A 33 7.85 -10.66 5.14
N ALA A 34 8.26 -9.97 4.08
CA ALA A 34 8.17 -8.53 4.00
C ALA A 34 6.68 -8.17 4.00
N ALA A 35 6.05 -8.26 5.17
CA ALA A 35 4.75 -7.70 5.42
C ALA A 35 4.90 -6.20 5.17
N ALA A 36 4.34 -5.72 4.06
CA ALA A 36 4.04 -4.32 3.90
C ALA A 36 3.34 -3.89 5.20
N ALA A 37 3.96 -3.00 5.95
CA ALA A 37 3.48 -2.61 7.26
C ALA A 37 2.02 -2.17 7.12
N GLU A 38 1.10 -2.93 7.72
CA GLU A 38 -0.30 -2.55 7.69
C GLU A 38 -0.43 -1.22 8.43
N PRO A 39 -1.12 -0.22 7.85
CA PRO A 39 -1.29 1.07 8.50
C PRO A 39 -2.02 0.84 9.85
N PRO A 40 -1.64 1.56 10.92
CA PRO A 40 -2.31 1.47 12.22
C PRO A 40 -3.83 1.54 12.03
N GLU A 41 -4.61 0.64 12.65
CA GLU A 41 -6.07 0.53 12.42
C GLU A 41 -6.82 1.86 12.60
N ASP A 42 -6.29 2.75 13.44
CA ASP A 42 -6.78 4.12 13.65
C ASP A 42 -6.71 4.98 12.36
N ILE A 43 -5.67 4.81 11.54
CA ILE A 43 -5.49 5.58 10.29
C ILE A 43 -6.53 5.19 9.24
N VAL A 44 -6.87 3.90 9.12
CA VAL A 44 -7.89 3.46 8.15
C VAL A 44 -9.28 4.00 8.56
N GLY A 45 -9.62 3.90 9.84
CA GLY A 45 -10.88 4.42 10.38
C GLY A 45 -11.04 5.93 10.21
N THR A 46 -10.01 6.69 10.59
CA THR A 46 -9.99 8.16 10.43
C THR A 46 -10.00 8.59 8.96
N THR A 47 -9.28 7.87 8.09
CA THR A 47 -9.28 8.13 6.64
C THR A 47 -10.66 7.89 6.05
N ARG A 48 -11.33 6.79 6.41
CA ARG A 48 -12.72 6.49 6.00
C ARG A 48 -13.68 7.61 6.42
N ALA A 49 -13.58 8.08 7.65
CA ALA A 49 -14.41 9.18 8.15
C ALA A 49 -14.15 10.49 7.37
N ALA A 50 -12.89 10.77 7.02
CA ALA A 50 -12.54 11.94 6.23
C ALA A 50 -13.10 11.88 4.80
N VAL A 51 -13.03 10.71 4.14
CA VAL A 51 -13.63 10.46 2.81
C VAL A 51 -15.14 10.69 2.87
N ALA A 52 -15.82 10.13 3.87
CA ALA A 52 -17.27 10.29 4.03
C ALA A 52 -17.68 11.75 4.28
N THR A 53 -16.94 12.47 5.13
CA THR A 53 -17.17 13.89 5.42
C THR A 53 -17.03 14.76 4.18
N ALA A 54 -16.01 14.47 3.37
CA ALA A 54 -15.76 15.16 2.11
C ALA A 54 -16.65 14.67 0.95
N ARG A 55 -17.49 13.65 1.18
CA ARG A 55 -18.38 13.04 0.19
C ARG A 55 -17.66 12.61 -1.09
N LEU A 56 -16.45 12.07 -0.95
CA LEU A 56 -15.63 11.66 -2.08
C LEU A 56 -16.03 10.27 -2.58
N THR A 57 -16.13 10.13 -3.89
CA THR A 57 -16.33 8.83 -4.56
C THR A 57 -15.01 8.05 -4.66
N PRO A 58 -15.04 6.73 -4.93
CA PRO A 58 -13.82 5.95 -5.21
C PRO A 58 -12.95 6.57 -6.31
N ARG A 59 -13.60 7.13 -7.35
CA ARG A 59 -12.95 7.88 -8.43
C ARG A 59 -12.27 9.16 -7.94
N ASP A 60 -12.91 9.93 -7.07
CA ASP A 60 -12.31 11.14 -6.53
C ASP A 60 -11.09 10.82 -5.66
N THR A 61 -11.22 9.84 -4.75
CA THR A 61 -10.10 9.39 -3.91
C THR A 61 -8.97 8.79 -4.74
N GLY A 62 -9.28 8.02 -5.78
CA GLY A 62 -8.28 7.49 -6.71
C GLY A 62 -7.53 8.61 -7.41
N SER A 63 -8.23 9.66 -7.83
CA SER A 63 -7.62 10.83 -8.45
C SER A 63 -6.66 11.57 -7.50
N ARG A 64 -7.08 11.79 -6.25
CA ARG A 64 -6.24 12.45 -5.22
C ARG A 64 -5.05 11.59 -4.81
N TYR A 65 -5.22 10.28 -4.74
CA TYR A 65 -4.12 9.36 -4.47
C TYR A 65 -3.11 9.33 -5.63
N GLY A 66 -3.58 9.27 -6.89
CA GLY A 66 -2.72 9.37 -8.06
C GLY A 66 -1.94 10.69 -8.13
N GLN A 67 -2.57 11.80 -7.72
CA GLN A 67 -1.92 13.10 -7.59
C GLN A 67 -0.83 13.08 -6.50
N ALA A 68 -1.09 12.48 -5.33
CA ALA A 68 -0.10 12.36 -4.26
C ALA A 68 1.12 11.52 -4.69
N LEU A 69 0.89 10.38 -5.33
CA LEU A 69 1.96 9.53 -5.87
C LEU A 69 2.78 10.28 -6.94
N GLY A 70 2.11 10.91 -7.89
CA GLY A 70 2.77 11.68 -8.94
C GLY A 70 3.59 12.85 -8.41
N ALA A 71 3.08 13.57 -7.41
CA ALA A 71 3.80 14.65 -6.75
C ALA A 71 5.03 14.14 -5.99
N SER A 72 4.96 12.98 -5.34
CA SER A 72 6.13 12.39 -4.65
C SER A 72 7.28 12.00 -5.59
N GLU A 73 6.97 11.76 -6.87
CA GLU A 73 7.96 11.42 -7.90
C GLU A 73 8.66 12.63 -8.52
N LEU A 74 8.07 13.83 -8.39
CA LEU A 74 8.41 14.99 -9.20
C LEU A 74 8.71 16.24 -8.36
N CYS A 75 8.00 16.43 -7.27
CA CYS A 75 8.10 17.62 -6.43
C CYS A 75 9.16 17.43 -5.34
N THR A 76 10.13 18.33 -5.26
CA THR A 76 11.21 18.25 -4.27
C THR A 76 10.65 18.26 -2.85
N GLY A 77 11.07 17.28 -2.04
CA GLY A 77 10.67 17.15 -0.63
C GLY A 77 9.27 16.58 -0.42
N ALA A 78 8.52 16.27 -1.48
CA ALA A 78 7.17 15.72 -1.38
C ALA A 78 7.19 14.23 -0.98
N LYS A 79 6.32 13.85 -0.05
CA LYS A 79 6.15 12.47 0.42
C LYS A 79 4.67 12.16 0.63
N VAL A 80 4.28 10.95 0.25
CA VAL A 80 2.96 10.40 0.52
C VAL A 80 2.84 10.09 2.01
N THR A 81 1.70 10.46 2.61
CA THR A 81 1.41 10.22 4.03
C THR A 81 0.78 8.85 4.26
N ASP A 82 0.71 8.41 5.52
CA ASP A 82 0.00 7.19 5.91
C ASP A 82 -1.50 7.26 5.55
N LYS A 83 -2.11 8.44 5.67
CA LYS A 83 -3.51 8.67 5.26
C LYS A 83 -3.71 8.36 3.78
N ALA A 84 -2.79 8.78 2.92
CA ALA A 84 -2.86 8.49 1.49
C ALA A 84 -2.63 7.01 1.19
N SER A 85 -1.65 6.40 1.86
CA SER A 85 -1.35 4.96 1.73
C SER A 85 -2.52 4.07 2.19
N ALA A 86 -3.37 4.55 3.09
CA ALA A 86 -4.56 3.84 3.56
C ALA A 86 -5.76 3.88 2.58
N LEU A 87 -5.76 4.77 1.58
CA LEU A 87 -6.91 4.96 0.67
C LEU A 87 -7.32 3.70 -0.12
N PRO A 88 -6.39 2.90 -0.68
CA PRO A 88 -6.77 1.69 -1.41
C PRO A 88 -7.52 0.67 -0.53
N ALA A 89 -7.20 0.60 0.77
CA ALA A 89 -7.81 -0.34 1.71
C ALA A 89 -9.26 0.01 2.08
N LEU A 90 -9.77 1.17 1.64
CA LEU A 90 -11.14 1.58 1.89
C LEU A 90 -12.15 0.90 0.97
N TYR A 91 -11.70 0.39 -0.18
CA TYR A 91 -12.54 -0.07 -1.28
C TYR A 91 -12.33 -1.57 -1.58
N ALA A 92 -13.36 -2.21 -2.12
CA ALA A 92 -13.31 -3.59 -2.59
C ALA A 92 -13.99 -3.70 -3.96
N ASP A 93 -13.73 -4.82 -4.66
CA ASP A 93 -14.40 -5.20 -5.91
C ASP A 93 -14.50 -4.06 -6.93
N ALA A 94 -15.71 -3.72 -7.38
CA ALA A 94 -15.95 -2.71 -8.41
C ALA A 94 -15.48 -1.30 -8.00
N GLU A 95 -15.63 -0.94 -6.73
CA GLU A 95 -15.17 0.37 -6.24
C GLU A 95 -13.64 0.44 -6.23
N LEU A 96 -12.97 -0.66 -5.88
CA LEU A 96 -11.52 -0.74 -5.92
C LEU A 96 -10.98 -0.66 -7.35
N GLU A 97 -11.66 -1.29 -8.31
CA GLU A 97 -11.29 -1.18 -9.73
C GLU A 97 -11.49 0.23 -10.27
N GLU A 98 -12.57 0.92 -9.90
CA GLU A 98 -12.75 2.34 -10.25
C GLU A 98 -11.66 3.22 -9.63
N PHE A 99 -11.36 3.02 -8.34
CA PHE A 99 -10.29 3.72 -7.64
C PHE A 99 -8.95 3.56 -8.37
N LYS A 100 -8.54 2.31 -8.66
CA LYS A 100 -7.28 1.99 -9.32
C LYS A 100 -7.22 2.56 -10.74
N ALA A 101 -8.31 2.49 -11.48
CA ALA A 101 -8.38 3.03 -12.83
C ALA A 101 -8.12 4.55 -12.83
N GLN A 102 -8.71 5.28 -11.89
CA GLN A 102 -8.48 6.73 -11.79
C GLN A 102 -7.11 7.08 -11.23
N GLN A 103 -6.65 6.37 -10.20
CA GLN A 103 -5.29 6.49 -9.68
C GLN A 103 -4.27 6.35 -10.81
N LYS A 104 -4.36 5.26 -11.58
CA LYS A 104 -3.44 5.00 -12.69
C LYS A 104 -3.48 6.11 -13.73
N LYS A 105 -4.68 6.53 -14.15
CA LYS A 105 -4.86 7.60 -15.14
C LYS A 105 -4.17 8.90 -14.72
N ILE A 106 -4.35 9.32 -13.47
CA ILE A 106 -3.73 10.54 -12.93
C ILE A 106 -2.24 10.36 -12.77
N TYR A 107 -1.79 9.27 -12.15
CA TYR A 107 -0.36 8.98 -11.96
C TYR A 107 0.40 8.96 -13.30
N ASP A 108 -0.12 8.28 -14.31
CA ASP A 108 0.50 8.24 -15.65
C ASP A 108 0.62 9.64 -16.27
N ALA A 109 -0.30 10.57 -15.97
CA ALA A 109 -0.20 11.96 -16.42
C ALA A 109 0.98 12.69 -15.77
N TRP A 110 1.19 12.49 -14.47
CA TRP A 110 2.35 13.03 -13.75
C TRP A 110 3.68 12.45 -14.26
N ILE A 111 3.72 11.15 -14.56
CA ILE A 111 4.92 10.52 -15.13
C ILE A 111 5.26 11.07 -16.52
N ARG A 112 4.25 11.41 -17.34
CA ARG A 112 4.50 12.11 -18.62
C ARG A 112 5.15 13.48 -18.40
N VAL A 113 4.70 14.25 -17.41
CA VAL A 113 5.32 15.54 -17.04
C VAL A 113 6.75 15.33 -16.53
N LYS A 114 7.01 14.30 -15.72
CA LYS A 114 8.37 13.96 -15.27
C LYS A 114 9.33 13.71 -16.44
N HIS A 115 8.85 13.07 -17.50
CA HIS A 115 9.65 12.83 -18.70
C HIS A 115 9.79 14.04 -19.63
N CYS A 116 8.93 15.06 -19.51
CA CYS A 116 9.04 16.34 -20.23
C CYS A 116 10.42 16.98 -20.02
N VAL A 117 10.96 16.91 -18.78
CA VAL A 117 12.27 17.48 -18.40
C VAL A 117 13.44 16.92 -19.22
N ARG A 118 13.24 15.81 -19.93
CA ARG A 118 14.26 15.14 -20.74
C ARG A 118 14.25 15.57 -22.22
N GLU A 119 13.35 16.46 -22.63
CA GLU A 119 13.22 16.99 -24.00
C GLU A 119 13.82 18.40 -24.17
N GLU A 120 13.85 18.90 -25.42
CA GLU A 120 14.60 20.08 -25.89
C GLU A 120 14.11 21.45 -25.36
N ASP A 121 12.94 21.55 -24.71
CA ASP A 121 12.43 22.80 -24.08
C ASP A 121 12.30 22.67 -22.55
N PRO A 122 13.41 22.77 -21.80
CA PRO A 122 13.42 22.60 -20.35
C PRO A 122 12.64 23.68 -19.58
N ASN A 123 12.37 24.83 -20.20
CA ASN A 123 11.72 25.95 -19.53
C ASN A 123 10.20 25.72 -19.41
N GLN A 124 9.55 25.22 -20.46
CA GLN A 124 8.11 24.90 -20.40
C GLN A 124 7.83 23.76 -19.42
N CYS A 125 8.63 22.70 -19.47
CA CYS A 125 8.49 21.58 -18.55
C CYS A 125 8.68 22.01 -17.09
N LYS A 126 9.63 22.92 -16.82
CA LYS A 126 9.82 23.48 -15.49
C LYS A 126 8.58 24.24 -14.99
N VAL A 127 7.98 25.09 -15.81
CA VAL A 127 6.76 25.83 -15.42
C VAL A 127 5.63 24.86 -15.09
N ILE A 128 5.39 23.85 -15.94
CA ILE A 128 4.35 22.84 -15.70
C ILE A 128 4.60 22.11 -14.37
N ILE A 129 5.85 21.77 -14.06
CA ILE A 129 6.21 21.11 -12.81
C ILE A 129 5.94 22.02 -11.62
N ASP A 130 6.42 23.26 -11.66
CA ASP A 130 6.28 24.21 -10.57
C ASP A 130 4.78 24.47 -10.27
N GLU A 131 3.97 24.65 -11.32
CA GLU A 131 2.52 24.82 -11.20
C GLU A 131 1.82 23.54 -10.68
N SER A 132 2.20 22.37 -11.19
CA SER A 132 1.63 21.09 -10.73
C SER A 132 1.94 20.83 -9.26
N CYS A 133 3.17 21.09 -8.83
CA CYS A 133 3.59 20.93 -7.45
C CYS A 133 2.91 21.95 -6.52
N ALA A 134 2.75 23.20 -6.96
CA ALA A 134 1.99 24.20 -6.23
C ALA A 134 0.52 23.77 -6.08
N ALA A 135 -0.11 23.29 -7.17
CA ALA A 135 -1.47 22.78 -7.13
C ALA A 135 -1.61 21.61 -6.15
N ALA A 136 -0.72 20.61 -6.22
CA ALA A 136 -0.71 19.49 -5.29
C ALA A 136 -0.58 19.94 -3.82
N LEU A 137 0.31 20.89 -3.52
CA LEU A 137 0.41 21.45 -2.17
C LEU A 137 -0.89 22.13 -1.72
N THR A 138 -1.52 22.91 -2.60
CA THR A 138 -2.77 23.63 -2.27
C THR A 138 -4.00 22.73 -2.15
N GLU A 139 -4.04 21.62 -2.87
CA GLU A 139 -5.22 20.74 -2.91
C GLU A 139 -5.15 19.61 -1.89
N ILE A 140 -3.96 19.00 -1.75
CA ILE A 140 -3.77 17.75 -1.00
C ILE A 140 -2.64 17.81 0.03
N GLY A 141 -1.97 18.97 0.14
CA GLY A 141 -1.00 19.23 1.20
C GLY A 141 -1.63 19.24 2.60
N PRO A 142 -0.85 19.51 3.66
CA PRO A 142 -1.33 19.43 5.05
C PRO A 142 -2.54 20.34 5.34
N LYS A 143 -2.62 21.48 4.64
CA LYS A 143 -3.73 22.44 4.71
C LYS A 143 -4.52 22.51 3.40
N GLY A 144 -4.50 21.42 2.64
CA GLY A 144 -5.10 21.34 1.31
C GLY A 144 -6.62 21.56 1.34
N THR A 145 -7.16 22.06 0.23
CA THR A 145 -8.59 22.40 0.13
C THR A 145 -9.47 21.25 -0.38
N ALA A 146 -8.91 20.33 -1.17
CA ALA A 146 -9.67 19.27 -1.81
C ALA A 146 -9.70 18.00 -0.97
N PHE A 147 -8.54 17.55 -0.51
CA PHE A 147 -8.45 16.44 0.44
C PHE A 147 -7.15 16.55 1.24
N PRO A 148 -7.17 17.28 2.37
CA PRO A 148 -5.95 17.66 3.09
C PRO A 148 -5.20 16.47 3.67
N GLY A 149 -3.88 16.61 3.75
CA GLY A 149 -2.99 15.69 4.47
C GLY A 149 -2.74 14.39 3.74
N LEU A 150 -2.82 14.37 2.41
CA LEU A 150 -2.37 13.21 1.62
C LEU A 150 -0.89 13.31 1.26
N LEU A 151 -0.39 14.53 1.14
CA LEU A 151 0.97 14.84 0.74
C LEU A 151 1.61 15.76 1.79
N GLU A 152 2.86 15.47 2.14
CA GLU A 152 3.68 16.34 2.98
C GLU A 152 4.88 16.84 2.18
N PHE A 153 5.30 18.07 2.45
CA PHE A 153 6.53 18.62 1.91
C PHE A 153 7.51 18.83 3.06
N SER A 154 8.57 18.05 3.07
CA SER A 154 9.72 18.35 3.93
C SER A 154 10.30 19.66 3.42
N ARG A 155 10.34 20.68 4.28
CA ARG A 155 11.04 21.93 3.94
C ARG A 155 12.50 21.58 3.60
N PRO A 156 13.09 22.13 2.52
CA PRO A 156 14.50 21.94 2.24
C PRO A 156 15.38 22.45 3.38
#